data_AF-A0A3S3VKR5-F1
#
_entry.id   AF-A0A3S3VKR5-F1
#
_cell.length_a   1.000
_cell.length_b   1.000
_cell.length_c   1.000
_cell.angle_alpha   90.00
_cell.angle_beta   90.00
_cell.angle_gamma   90.00
#
_symmetry.space_group_name_H-M   'P 1'
#
loop_
_entity.id
_entity.type
_entity.pdbx_description
1 polymer ?
#
loop_
_entity_poly.entity_id
_entity_poly.type
_entity_poly.pdbx_seq_one_letter_code
_entity_poly.pdbx_strand_id
1 'polypeptide(L)' 'MTNDNMPSYTLTFDDAVQIWLRHWNGEFQNRIAASFDVNPARVNEVLKERKHIGSREVALKKRAA' A
#
# COMPACT_ATOMS: atom_id res chain seq x y z
N MET A 1 -3.46 16.81 26.48
CA MET A 1 -2.21 16.19 25.99
C MET A 1 -2.62 15.13 24.99
N THR A 2 -2.60 15.47 23.70
CA THR A 2 -2.89 14.51 22.63
C THR A 2 -1.69 13.55 22.55
N ASN A 3 -1.95 12.24 22.60
CA ASN A 3 -0.90 11.25 22.50
C ASN A 3 -0.37 11.22 21.05
N ASP A 4 0.67 12.00 20.77
CA ASP A 4 1.43 12.06 19.50
C ASP A 4 2.13 10.71 19.13
N ASN A 5 1.89 9.65 19.89
CA ASN A 5 2.47 8.33 19.69
C ASN A 5 1.50 7.34 19.02
N MET A 6 0.40 7.83 18.44
CA MET A 6 -0.50 7.01 17.64
C MET A 6 0.21 6.68 16.32
N PRO A 7 0.33 5.40 15.91
CA PRO A 7 0.93 5.10 14.63
C PRO A 7 0.14 5.83 13.55
N SER A 8 0.84 6.50 12.64
CA SER A 8 0.26 6.95 11.38
C SER A 8 -0.46 5.79 10.72
N TYR A 9 -1.44 6.11 9.87
CA TYR A 9 -2.35 5.16 9.24
C TYR A 9 -1.65 3.82 8.90
N THR A 10 -2.19 2.71 9.42
CA THR A 10 -1.62 1.38 9.16
C THR A 10 -2.32 0.78 7.96
N LEU A 11 -1.55 0.53 6.90
CA LEU A 11 -2.05 -0.12 5.68
C LEU A 11 -2.79 -1.41 6.01
N THR A 12 -3.95 -1.56 5.39
CA THR A 12 -4.76 -2.78 5.43
C THR A 12 -4.42 -3.69 4.25
N PHE A 13 -4.99 -4.89 4.24
CA PHE A 13 -4.85 -5.79 3.08
C PHE A 13 -5.48 -5.19 1.81
N ASP A 14 -6.62 -4.49 1.92
CA ASP A 14 -7.23 -3.86 0.74
C ASP A 14 -6.39 -2.70 0.22
N ASP A 15 -5.81 -1.89 1.11
CA ASP A 15 -4.86 -0.84 0.70
C ASP A 15 -3.67 -1.43 -0.04
N ALA A 16 -3.16 -2.59 0.40
CA ALA A 16 -2.09 -3.28 -0.29
C ALA A 16 -2.49 -3.72 -1.71
N VAL A 17 -3.73 -4.17 -1.91
CA VAL A 17 -4.29 -4.46 -3.24
C VAL A 17 -4.33 -3.20 -4.09
N GLN A 18 -4.79 -2.07 -3.54
CA GLN A 18 -4.82 -0.79 -4.24
C GLN A 18 -3.41 -0.28 -4.61
N ILE A 19 -2.44 -0.45 -3.70
CA ILE A 19 -1.03 -0.12 -3.94
C ILE A 19 -0.49 -0.85 -5.18
N TRP A 20 -0.77 -2.16 -5.30
CA TRP A 20 -0.36 -2.93 -6.48
C TRP A 20 -0.99 -2.40 -7.77
N LEU A 21 -2.31 -2.12 -7.75
CA LEU A 21 -3.04 -1.61 -8.91
C LEU A 21 -2.48 -0.25 -9.38
N ARG A 22 -2.27 0.69 -8.45
CA ARG A 22 -1.70 2.01 -8.75
C ARG A 22 -0.26 1.94 -9.25
N HIS A 23 0.57 1.13 -8.61
CA HIS A 23 1.96 0.93 -9.02
C HIS A 23 2.05 0.36 -10.44
N TRP A 24 1.22 -0.63 -10.78
CA TRP A 24 1.16 -1.18 -12.14
C TRP A 24 0.56 -0.22 -13.17
N ASN A 25 -0.21 0.77 -12.73
CA ASN A 25 -0.69 1.87 -13.58
C ASN A 25 0.36 2.97 -13.77
N GLY A 26 1.58 2.80 -13.24
CA GLY A 26 2.71 3.71 -13.41
C GLY A 26 2.81 4.80 -12.34
N GLU A 27 2.02 4.74 -11.26
CA GLU A 27 2.17 5.69 -10.14
C GLU A 27 3.43 5.39 -9.31
N PHE A 28 4.20 6.44 -9.00
CA PHE A 28 5.39 6.34 -8.16
C PHE A 28 5.01 6.08 -6.69
N GLN A 29 5.84 5.29 -5.99
CA GLN A 29 5.62 4.90 -4.59
C GLN A 29 5.41 6.10 -3.65
N ASN A 30 6.09 7.23 -3.87
CA ASN A 30 5.93 8.44 -3.06
C ASN A 30 4.53 9.07 -3.21
N ARG A 31 3.96 9.06 -4.42
CA ARG A 31 2.60 9.57 -4.67
C ARG A 31 1.53 8.64 -4.09
N ILE A 32 1.76 7.33 -4.21
CA ILE A 32 0.90 6.31 -3.59
C ILE A 32 0.94 6.48 -2.07
N ALA A 33 2.13 6.60 -1.47
CA ALA A 33 2.31 6.76 -0.04
C ALA A 33 1.62 8.01 0.51
N ALA A 34 1.73 9.15 -0.19
CA ALA A 34 1.04 10.38 0.17
C ALA A 34 -0.50 10.23 0.16
N SER A 35 -1.05 9.41 -0.75
CA SER A 35 -2.50 9.16 -0.80
C SER A 35 -3.02 8.36 0.40
N PHE A 36 -2.16 7.57 1.05
CA PHE A 36 -2.51 6.77 2.22
C PHE A 36 -2.00 7.40 3.54
N ASP A 37 -1.39 8.58 3.49
CA ASP A 37 -0.74 9.22 4.64
C ASP A 37 0.31 8.31 5.32
N VAL A 38 1.08 7.57 4.52
CA VAL A 38 2.12 6.64 5.02
C VAL A 38 3.51 7.00 4.53
N ASN A 39 4.52 6.48 5.23
CA ASN A 39 5.90 6.54 4.76
C ASN A 39 6.05 5.68 3.47
N PRO A 40 6.72 6.16 2.41
CA PRO A 40 7.01 5.37 1.20
C PRO A 40 7.64 4.00 1.47
N ALA A 41 8.39 3.84 2.57
CA ALA A 41 8.91 2.55 3.00
C ALA A 41 7.78 1.52 3.27
N ARG A 42 6.61 1.94 3.76
CA ARG A 42 5.46 1.04 3.96
C ARG A 42 4.90 0.51 2.64
N VAL A 43 4.84 1.37 1.62
CA VAL A 43 4.47 0.97 0.25
C VAL A 43 5.50 0.00 -0.33
N ASN A 44 6.79 0.26 -0.13
CA ASN A 44 7.86 -0.63 -0.57
C ASN A 44 7.79 -2.03 0.08
N GLU A 45 7.44 -2.11 1.36
CA GLU A 45 7.27 -3.40 2.05
C GLU A 45 6.08 -4.22 1.49
N VAL A 46 5.02 -3.56 1.00
CA VAL A 46 3.94 -4.22 0.25
C VAL A 46 4.43 -4.70 -1.11
N LEU A 47 5.11 -3.84 -1.86
CA LEU A 47 5.60 -4.14 -3.22
C LEU A 47 6.72 -5.19 -3.24
N LYS A 48 7.41 -5.38 -2.12
CA LYS A 48 8.37 -6.48 -1.91
C LYS A 48 7.74 -7.74 -1.31
N GLU A 49 6.42 -7.76 -1.15
CA GLU A 49 5.66 -8.87 -0.56
C GLU A 49 6.16 -9.25 0.84
N ARG A 50 6.68 -8.29 1.61
CA ARG A 50 7.09 -8.49 3.01
C ARG A 50 5.93 -8.27 3.98
N LYS A 51 4.94 -7.49 3.57
CA LYS A 51 3.67 -7.28 4.26
C LYS A 51 2.49 -7.51 3.32
N HIS A 52 1.36 -7.91 3.90
CA HIS A 52 0.11 -8.20 3.17
C HIS A 52 0.33 -9.18 2.01
N ILE A 53 1.01 -10.30 2.32
CA ILE A 53 1.31 -11.37 1.35
C ILE A 53 0.00 -11.87 0.73
N GLY A 54 -0.01 -12.08 -0.59
CA GLY A 54 -1.19 -12.45 -1.37
C GLY A 54 -1.99 -11.26 -1.93
N SER A 55 -1.75 -10.03 -1.46
CA SER A 55 -2.38 -8.81 -2.02
C SER A 55 -2.06 -8.62 -3.51
N ARG A 56 -0.86 -9.03 -3.94
CA ARG A 56 -0.43 -9.02 -5.35
C ARG A 56 -1.33 -9.89 -6.22
N GLU A 57 -1.63 -11.11 -5.78
CA GLU A 57 -2.46 -12.06 -6.54
C GLU A 57 -3.91 -11.58 -6.63
N VAL A 58 -4.44 -11.01 -5.54
CA VAL A 58 -5.77 -10.41 -5.54
C VAL A 58 -5.83 -9.20 -6.48
N ALA A 59 -4.82 -8.33 -6.46
CA ALA A 59 -4.70 -7.21 -7.39
C ALA A 59 -4.63 -7.69 -8.85
N LEU A 60 -3.89 -8.77 -9.12
CA LEU A 60 -3.80 -9.37 -10.45
C LEU A 60 -5.16 -9.88 -10.93
N LYS A 61 -5.90 -10.59 -10.07
CA LYS A 61 -7.27 -11.05 -10.38
C LYS A 61 -8.23 -9.90 -10.66
N LYS A 62 -8.15 -8.81 -9.87
CA LYS A 62 -8.97 -7.61 -10.09
C LYS A 62 -8.66 -6.88 -11.38
N ARG A 63 -7.39 -6.86 -11.82
CA ARG A 63 -6.98 -6.23 -13.07
C ARG A 63 -7.40 -7.02 -14.31
N ALA A 64 -7.57 -8.33 -14.18
CA ALA A 64 -7.96 -9.23 -15.27
C ALA A 64 -9.49 -9.39 -15.44
N ALA A 65 -10.27 -8.86 -14.50
CA ALA A 65 -11.73 -8.82 -14.54
C ALA A 65 -12.21 -7.54 -15.24
#